data_AF-A0AB35IKV4-F1
#
_entry.id   AF-A0AB35IKV4-F1
#
_cell.length_a   1.000
_cell.length_b   1.000
_cell.length_c   1.000
_cell.angle_alpha   90.00
_cell.angle_beta   90.00
_cell.angle_gamma   90.00
#
_symmetry.space_group_name_H-M   'P 1'
#
loop_
_entity.id
_entity.type
_entity.pdbx_description
1 polymer ?
#
loop_
_entity_poly.entity_id
_entity_poly.type
_entity_poly.pdbx_seq_one_letter_code
_entity_poly.pdbx_strand_id
1 'polypeptide(L)'
;MVDGTCIEFINSQKLKRNNTSGACGIYKLKNNKYRASIGFKGKRFDLGTYSNFESALETRREAEELVYQTFIIAYEQWNLKAADLVWFQKNPFIFEVNKVNGKLQIKRS
;
A
#
# COMPACT_ATOMS: atom_id res chain seq x y z
N MET A 1 -6.51 -14.23 1.80
CA MET A 1 -5.27 -13.46 1.57
C MET A 1 -4.86 -13.69 0.13
N VAL A 2 -4.60 -12.63 -0.63
CA VAL A 2 -4.04 -12.72 -1.98
C VAL A 2 -2.60 -12.23 -1.85
N ASP A 3 -1.63 -13.10 -2.17
CA ASP A 3 -0.21 -12.71 -2.23
C ASP A 3 0.31 -12.03 -0.94
N GLY A 4 -0.08 -12.54 0.23
CA GLY A 4 0.31 -11.98 1.54
C GLY A 4 -0.33 -10.64 1.90
N THR A 5 -1.29 -10.18 1.11
CA THR A 5 -2.05 -8.93 1.32
C THR A 5 -3.53 -9.24 1.53
N CYS A 6 -4.11 -8.70 2.61
CA CYS A 6 -5.55 -8.76 2.83
C CYS A 6 -6.24 -7.63 2.05
N ILE A 7 -6.83 -7.95 0.89
CA ILE A 7 -7.59 -7.00 0.05
C ILE A 7 -8.71 -6.32 0.85
N GLU A 8 -9.36 -7.06 1.75
CA GLU A 8 -10.36 -6.49 2.66
C GLU A 8 -9.77 -5.40 3.57
N PHE A 9 -8.52 -5.54 4.01
CA PHE A 9 -7.86 -4.53 4.86
C PHE A 9 -7.53 -3.26 4.07
N ILE A 10 -7.17 -3.40 2.79
CA ILE A 10 -6.99 -2.30 1.86
C ILE A 10 -8.31 -1.54 1.68
N ASN A 11 -9.38 -2.26 1.34
CA ASN A 11 -10.69 -1.66 1.08
C ASN A 11 -11.35 -1.07 2.33
N SER A 12 -11.04 -1.60 3.52
CA SER A 12 -11.76 -1.19 4.71
C SER A 12 -11.47 0.25 5.10
N GLN A 13 -10.30 0.82 4.77
CA GLN A 13 -9.85 2.18 5.19
C GLN A 13 -10.13 2.51 6.67
N LYS A 14 -10.47 1.51 7.50
CA LYS A 14 -11.03 1.70 8.83
C LYS A 14 -9.92 2.20 9.73
N LEU A 15 -10.15 3.36 10.33
CA LEU A 15 -9.31 3.85 11.42
C LEU A 15 -9.31 2.79 12.52
N LYS A 16 -8.14 2.28 12.88
CA LYS A 16 -8.02 1.38 14.02
C LYS A 16 -8.45 2.12 15.29
N ARG A 17 -9.15 1.43 16.19
CA ARG A 17 -9.63 1.98 17.48
C ARG A 17 -8.52 2.63 18.33
N ASN A 18 -7.27 2.17 18.19
CA ASN A 18 -6.11 2.66 18.94
C ASN A 18 -5.32 3.74 18.16
N ASN A 19 -5.93 4.37 17.16
CA ASN A 19 -5.30 5.41 16.37
C ASN A 19 -5.35 6.75 17.13
N THR A 20 -4.22 7.13 17.72
CA THR A 20 -4.05 8.40 18.43
C THR A 20 -3.72 9.59 17.52
N SER A 21 -3.39 9.35 16.25
CA SER A 21 -3.00 10.37 15.27
C SER A 21 -4.12 10.75 14.29
N GLY A 22 -5.25 10.05 14.29
CA GLY A 22 -6.41 10.33 13.43
C GLY A 22 -6.30 9.79 12.00
N ALA A 23 -5.19 9.16 11.61
CA ALA A 23 -5.01 8.56 10.29
C ALA A 23 -4.13 7.30 10.33
N CYS A 24 -4.50 6.25 9.59
CA CYS A 24 -3.79 4.97 9.66
C CYS A 24 -2.40 5.09 9.01
N GLY A 25 -1.35 4.67 9.72
CA GLY A 25 0.03 4.69 9.20
C GLY A 25 0.75 6.03 9.33
N ILE A 26 0.16 7.03 10.01
CA ILE A 26 0.80 8.29 10.38
C ILE A 26 1.07 8.29 11.89
N TYR A 27 2.26 8.70 12.30
CA TYR A 27 2.68 8.67 13.71
C TYR A 27 3.25 10.03 14.11
N LYS A 28 2.74 10.61 15.18
CA LYS A 28 3.33 11.81 15.77
C LYS A 28 4.61 11.43 16.52
N LEU A 29 5.70 12.13 16.23
CA LEU A 29 7.02 11.97 16.85
C LEU A 29 7.17 12.95 18.02
N LYS A 30 8.16 12.67 18.90
CA LYS A 30 8.49 13.52 20.06
C LYS A 30 8.92 14.95 19.69
N ASN A 31 9.44 15.15 18.48
CA ASN A 31 9.86 16.45 17.95
C ASN A 31 8.73 17.23 17.27
N ASN A 32 7.46 16.92 17.58
CA ASN A 32 6.27 17.48 16.93
C ASN A 32 6.19 17.29 15.41
N LYS A 33 6.97 16.38 14.83
CA LYS A 33 6.86 15.97 13.42
C LYS A 33 5.95 14.76 13.26
N TYR A 34 5.53 14.49 12.04
CA TYR A 34 4.66 13.39 11.65
C TYR A 34 5.39 12.46 10.69
N ARG A 35 5.50 11.18 11.03
CA ARG A 35 6.05 10.15 10.15
C ARG A 35 4.92 9.43 9.44
N ALA A 36 4.98 9.38 8.10
CA ALA A 36 4.07 8.59 7.28
C ALA A 36 4.73 7.29 6.83
N SER A 37 3.98 6.20 6.82
CA SER A 37 4.45 4.90 6.35
C SER A 37 3.32 4.06 5.78
N ILE A 38 3.64 3.21 4.80
CA ILE A 38 2.72 2.25 4.20
C ILE A 38 3.16 0.81 4.45
N GLY A 39 2.21 -0.06 4.73
CA GLY A 39 2.44 -1.50 4.84
C GLY A 39 1.89 -2.22 3.61
N PHE A 40 2.68 -3.07 2.97
CA PHE A 40 2.23 -3.89 1.85
C PHE A 40 3.00 -5.21 1.82
N LYS A 41 2.29 -6.35 1.60
CA LYS A 41 2.86 -7.71 1.64
C LYS A 41 3.74 -7.99 2.87
N GLY A 42 3.30 -7.55 4.05
CA GLY A 42 4.05 -7.71 5.31
C GLY A 42 5.31 -6.84 5.45
N LYS A 43 5.67 -6.04 4.43
CA LYS A 43 6.77 -5.07 4.48
C LYS A 43 6.24 -3.69 4.80
N ARG A 44 7.02 -2.89 5.55
CA ARG A 44 6.70 -1.50 5.85
C ARG A 44 7.66 -0.58 5.11
N PHE A 45 7.11 0.38 4.37
CA PHE A 45 7.84 1.40 3.64
C PHE A 45 7.65 2.75 4.34
N ASP A 46 8.75 3.36 4.74
CA ASP A 46 8.75 4.74 5.24
C ASP A 46 8.48 5.69 4.06
N LEU A 47 7.52 6.61 4.20
CA LEU A 47 7.20 7.58 3.15
C LEU A 47 7.94 8.90 3.38
N GLY A 48 8.17 9.24 4.64
CA GLY A 48 8.90 10.43 5.04
C GLY A 48 8.49 10.94 6.40
N THR A 49 9.14 12.03 6.81
CA THR A 49 8.82 12.77 8.03
C THR A 49 8.49 14.21 7.68
N TYR A 50 7.36 14.70 8.15
CA TYR A 50 6.77 15.99 7.81
C TYR A 50 6.59 16.84 9.06
N SER A 51 6.66 18.15 8.92
CA SER A 51 6.37 19.06 10.04
C SER A 51 4.87 19.13 10.34
N ASN A 52 4.03 18.90 9.32
CA ASN A 52 2.57 19.07 9.38
C ASN A 52 1.87 17.73 9.18
N PHE A 53 0.72 17.57 9.85
CA PHE A 53 -0.12 16.37 9.71
C PHE A 53 -0.69 16.24 8.30
N GLU A 54 -1.13 17.34 7.70
CA GLU A 54 -1.74 17.35 6.36
C GLU A 54 -0.78 16.88 5.27
N SER A 55 0.48 17.32 5.29
CA SER A 55 1.50 16.85 4.33
C SER A 55 1.78 15.34 4.51
N ALA A 56 1.80 14.86 5.75
CA ALA A 56 1.92 13.42 6.01
C ALA A 56 0.70 12.63 5.50
N LEU A 57 -0.50 13.23 5.58
CA LEU A 57 -1.75 12.64 5.10
C LEU A 57 -1.82 12.59 3.59
N GLU A 58 -1.38 13.65 2.91
CA GLU A 58 -1.31 13.72 1.46
C GLU A 58 -0.34 12.66 0.91
N THR A 59 0.90 12.62 1.40
CA THR A 59 1.85 11.57 0.97
C THR A 59 1.33 10.17 1.29
N ARG A 60 0.63 10.00 2.42
CA ARG A 60 0.01 8.73 2.78
C ARG A 60 -1.04 8.33 1.74
N ARG A 61 -1.94 9.25 1.36
CA ARG A 61 -2.96 9.03 0.32
C ARG A 61 -2.34 8.70 -1.03
N GLU A 62 -1.35 9.47 -1.47
CA GLU A 62 -0.66 9.20 -2.75
C GLU A 62 -0.04 7.80 -2.76
N ALA A 63 0.56 7.38 -1.64
CA ALA A 63 1.11 6.03 -1.52
C ALA A 63 0.01 4.95 -1.52
N GLU A 64 -1.15 5.21 -0.92
CA GLU A 64 -2.29 4.30 -0.92
C GLU A 64 -2.89 4.17 -2.32
N GLU A 65 -3.11 5.27 -3.04
CA GLU A 65 -3.56 5.23 -4.43
C GLU A 65 -2.56 4.48 -5.31
N LEU A 66 -1.27 4.81 -5.20
CA LEU A 66 -0.25 4.15 -6.00
C LEU A 66 -0.17 2.65 -5.71
N VAL A 67 -0.09 2.25 -4.44
CA VAL A 67 0.16 0.84 -4.09
C VAL A 67 -1.13 0.02 -4.12
N TYR A 68 -2.17 0.48 -3.45
CA TYR A 68 -3.38 -0.30 -3.23
C TYR A 68 -4.31 -0.27 -4.43
N GLN A 69 -4.61 0.91 -4.98
CA GLN A 69 -5.51 1.01 -6.13
C GLN A 69 -4.92 0.27 -7.34
N THR A 70 -3.61 0.47 -7.59
CA THR A 70 -2.91 -0.24 -8.67
C THR A 70 -2.87 -1.74 -8.44
N PHE A 71 -2.74 -2.21 -7.20
CA PHE A 71 -2.80 -3.64 -6.87
C PHE A 71 -4.18 -4.23 -7.17
N ILE A 72 -5.26 -3.56 -6.75
CA ILE A 72 -6.63 -4.02 -6.98
C ILE A 72 -6.89 -4.14 -8.48
N ILE A 73 -6.60 -3.09 -9.25
CA ILE A 73 -6.81 -3.09 -10.71
C ILE A 73 -5.98 -4.20 -11.39
N ALA A 74 -4.71 -4.33 -11.02
CA ALA A 74 -3.84 -5.36 -11.61
C ALA A 74 -4.33 -6.78 -11.27
N TYR A 75 -4.79 -6.99 -10.04
CA TYR A 75 -5.33 -8.28 -9.59
C TYR A 75 -6.63 -8.62 -10.30
N GLU A 76 -7.56 -7.67 -10.43
CA GLU A 76 -8.82 -7.89 -11.15
C GLU A 76 -8.57 -8.22 -12.63
N GLN A 77 -7.68 -7.48 -13.30
CA GLN A 77 -7.32 -7.75 -14.70
C GLN A 77 -6.70 -9.14 -14.88
N TRP A 78 -5.83 -9.54 -13.95
CA TRP A 78 -5.23 -10.87 -13.97
C TRP A 78 -6.27 -11.96 -13.69
N ASN A 79 -7.14 -11.75 -12.70
CA ASN A 79 -8.19 -12.70 -12.33
C ASN A 79 -9.25 -12.89 -13.43
N LEU A 80 -9.57 -11.84 -14.19
CA LEU A 80 -10.46 -11.94 -15.36
C LEU A 80 -9.85 -12.80 -16.48
N LYS A 81 -8.53 -12.74 -16.68
CA LYS A 81 -7.81 -13.56 -17.67
C LYS A 81 -7.56 -14.99 -17.19
N ALA A 82 -7.62 -15.23 -15.89
CA ALA A 82 -7.42 -16.53 -15.25
C ALA A 82 -8.57 -17.53 -15.47
N ALA A 83 -9.58 -17.21 -16.29
CA ALA A 83 -10.64 -18.15 -16.67
C ALA A 83 -10.10 -19.41 -17.36
N ASP A 84 -8.89 -19.34 -17.94
CA ASP A 84 -8.15 -20.49 -18.51
C ASP A 84 -6.99 -20.93 -17.58
N LEU A 85 -7.09 -22.16 -17.05
CA LEU A 85 -6.11 -22.73 -16.10
C LEU A 85 -4.69 -22.88 -16.68
N VAL A 86 -4.56 -23.05 -18.00
CA VAL A 86 -3.26 -23.24 -18.66
C VAL A 86 -2.54 -21.90 -18.81
N TRP A 87 -3.27 -20.83 -19.11
CA TRP A 87 -2.73 -19.47 -19.12
C TRP A 87 -2.27 -19.03 -17.73
N PHE A 88 -3.03 -19.37 -16.68
CA PHE A 88 -2.71 -19.05 -15.28
C PHE A 88 -1.37 -19.62 -14.82
N GLN A 89 -1.09 -20.89 -15.13
CA GLN A 89 0.17 -21.53 -14.73
C GLN A 89 1.40 -20.87 -15.38
N LYS A 90 1.24 -20.29 -16.57
CA LYS A 90 2.32 -19.61 -17.30
C LYS A 90 2.48 -18.14 -16.90
N ASN A 91 1.49 -17.54 -16.25
CA ASN A 91 1.47 -16.11 -15.93
C ASN A 91 1.08 -15.91 -14.46
N PRO A 92 1.97 -16.20 -13.50
CA PRO A 92 1.68 -15.95 -12.09
C PRO A 92 1.55 -14.44 -11.83
N PHE A 93 0.57 -14.04 -11.03
CA PHE A 93 0.44 -12.63 -10.63
C PHE A 93 1.59 -12.22 -9.71
N ILE A 94 2.50 -11.41 -10.22
CA ILE A 94 3.60 -10.84 -9.42
C ILE A 94 3.34 -9.35 -9.24
N PHE A 95 3.22 -8.92 -7.98
CA PHE A 95 3.15 -7.50 -7.62
C PHE A 95 4.09 -7.20 -6.46
N GLU A 96 5.19 -6.51 -6.76
CA GLU A 96 6.21 -6.14 -5.78
C GLU A 96 6.32 -4.63 -5.68
N VAL A 97 6.28 -4.11 -4.45
CA VAL A 97 6.53 -2.70 -4.17
C VAL A 97 7.93 -2.57 -3.60
N ASN A 98 8.72 -1.69 -4.18
CA ASN A 98 10.08 -1.39 -3.74
C ASN A 98 10.23 0.12 -3.58
N LYS A 99 11.05 0.56 -2.62
CA LYS A 99 11.38 1.98 -2.48
C LYS A 99 12.76 2.23 -3.10
N VAL A 100 12.81 3.02 -4.16
CA VAL A 100 14.04 3.36 -4.90
C VAL A 100 14.15 4.88 -4.98
N ASN A 101 15.28 5.45 -4.53
CA ASN A 101 15.52 6.90 -4.50
C ASN A 101 14.42 7.71 -3.80
N GLY A 102 13.89 7.20 -2.69
CA GLY A 102 12.84 7.89 -1.94
C GLY A 102 11.42 7.67 -2.46
N LYS A 103 11.25 7.12 -3.67
CA LYS A 103 9.94 6.91 -4.31
C LYS A 103 9.55 5.44 -4.31
N LEU A 104 8.24 5.18 -4.20
CA LEU A 104 7.70 3.83 -4.36
C LEU A 104 7.64 3.48 -5.85
N GLN A 105 8.15 2.30 -6.18
CA GLN A 105 8.10 1.73 -7.52
C GLN A 105 7.43 0.36 -7.45
N ILE A 106 6.60 0.08 -8.45
CA ILE A 106 5.85 -1.16 -8.58
C ILE A 106 6.49 -1.99 -9.68
N LYS A 107 6.89 -3.21 -9.34
CA LYS A 107 7.30 -4.22 -10.31
C LYS A 107 6.15 -5.21 -10.46
N ARG A 108 5.69 -5.38 -11.69
CA ARG A 108 4.67 -6.36 -12.06
C ARG A 108 5.18 -7.24 -13.19
N SER A 109 4.85 -8.53 -13.17
CA SER A 109 5.15 -9.50 -14.23
C SER A 109 3.99 -10.46 -14.43
#